data_AF-A0A3M6XRL3-F1
#
_entry.id   AF-A0A3M6XRL3-F1
#
_cell.length_a   1.000
_cell.length_b   1.000
_cell.length_c   1.000
_cell.angle_alpha   90.00
_cell.angle_beta   90.00
_cell.angle_gamma   90.00
#
_symmetry.space_group_name_H-M   'P 1'
#
loop_
_entity.id
_entity.type
_entity.pdbx_description
1 polymer ?
#
loop_
_entity_poly.entity_id
_entity_poly.type
_entity_poly.pdbx_seq_one_letter_code
_entity_poly.pdbx_strand_id
1 'polypeptide(L)'
;LAKVSYNSTVATVDSYQPFDSPADDDVVRVGFKHDSAGTWSGISTAASNFAAGKDKKLQLHVNANGDLYHVGFKASDLGGSHGKTKESKKGDLSVEIVPVNKGTGPALNKPIVVNQDGSMPDKVEEKSFFQKYWWAIAGFLLLQVVMGGAKGE
;
A
#
# COMPACT_ATOMS: atom_id res chain seq x y z
N LEU A 1 -0.25 31.62 -9.35
CA LEU A 1 0.75 30.64 -9.82
C LEU A 1 1.52 30.10 -8.61
N ALA A 2 1.85 28.81 -8.59
CA ALA A 2 2.57 28.19 -7.48
C ALA A 2 3.94 27.66 -7.95
N LYS A 3 4.97 27.82 -7.12
CA LYS A 3 6.26 27.15 -7.26
C LYS A 3 6.38 26.12 -6.14
N VAL A 4 6.64 24.88 -6.54
CA VAL A 4 6.68 23.74 -5.62
C VAL A 4 7.95 22.96 -5.88
N SER A 5 8.71 22.71 -4.82
CA SER A 5 9.84 21.80 -4.83
C SER A 5 9.40 20.45 -4.27
N TYR A 6 9.80 19.35 -4.89
CA TYR A 6 9.40 18.01 -4.46
C TYR A 6 10.49 16.97 -4.71
N ASN A 7 10.40 15.87 -3.96
CA ASN A 7 11.11 14.61 -4.21
C ASN A 7 10.10 13.45 -4.18
N SER A 8 10.54 12.20 -4.06
CA SER A 8 9.63 11.04 -4.06
C SER A 8 8.73 10.91 -2.83
N THR A 9 8.99 11.65 -1.75
CA THR A 9 8.29 11.51 -0.45
C THR A 9 7.82 12.83 0.17
N VAL A 10 8.50 13.95 -0.10
CA VAL A 10 8.21 15.27 0.48
C VAL A 10 8.07 16.33 -0.60
N ALA A 11 7.07 17.21 -0.44
CA ALA A 11 6.85 18.37 -1.28
C ALA A 11 6.66 19.63 -0.42
N THR A 12 7.20 20.76 -0.90
CA THR A 12 7.16 22.06 -0.23
C THR A 12 6.72 23.14 -1.21
N VAL A 13 5.85 24.04 -0.74
CA VAL A 13 5.47 25.23 -1.49
C VAL A 13 6.54 26.30 -1.28
N ASP A 14 7.28 26.62 -2.33
CA ASP A 14 8.32 27.65 -2.28
C ASP A 14 7.70 29.05 -2.41
N SER A 15 6.70 29.18 -3.28
CA SER A 15 5.93 30.40 -3.42
C SER A 15 4.54 30.11 -3.97
N TYR A 16 3.56 30.93 -3.57
CA TYR A 16 2.20 30.81 -4.05
C TYR A 16 1.57 32.19 -4.22
N GLN A 17 1.12 32.46 -5.45
CA GLN A 17 0.25 33.58 -5.77
C GLN A 17 -1.17 33.04 -5.93
N PRO A 18 -2.11 33.45 -5.06
CA PRO A 18 -3.52 33.06 -5.14
C PRO A 18 -4.09 33.32 -6.53
N PHE A 19 -4.92 32.37 -6.98
CA PHE A 19 -5.70 32.55 -8.20
C PHE A 19 -6.93 33.40 -7.88
N ASP A 20 -7.07 34.50 -8.61
CA ASP A 20 -8.28 35.31 -8.60
C ASP A 20 -9.06 34.97 -9.87
N SER A 21 -10.23 34.34 -9.69
CA SER A 21 -11.05 33.91 -10.82
C SER A 21 -11.72 35.11 -11.48
N PRO A 22 -11.63 35.28 -12.80
CA PRO A 22 -12.53 36.17 -13.52
C PRO A 22 -13.98 35.82 -13.19
N ALA A 23 -14.84 36.82 -13.02
CA ALA A 23 -16.20 36.63 -12.50
C ALA A 23 -17.10 35.70 -13.36
N ASP A 24 -16.73 35.45 -14.61
CA ASP A 24 -17.47 34.62 -15.57
C ASP A 24 -16.93 33.18 -15.75
N ASP A 25 -15.80 32.83 -15.14
CA ASP A 25 -15.20 31.50 -15.33
C ASP A 25 -15.71 30.49 -14.29
N ASP A 26 -16.54 29.54 -14.73
CA ASP A 26 -17.01 28.45 -13.86
C ASP A 26 -15.96 27.36 -13.65
N VAL A 27 -15.10 27.13 -14.64
CA VAL A 27 -14.15 25.99 -14.67
C VAL A 27 -12.75 26.47 -15.04
N VAL A 28 -11.78 26.06 -14.24
CA VAL A 28 -10.36 26.39 -14.43
C VAL A 28 -9.51 25.13 -14.54
N ARG A 29 -8.36 25.26 -15.19
CA ARG A 29 -7.41 24.15 -15.36
C ARG A 29 -6.26 24.30 -14.37
N VAL A 30 -5.90 23.18 -13.74
CA VAL A 30 -4.75 23.06 -12.85
C VAL A 30 -3.82 22.05 -13.47
N GLY A 31 -2.59 22.44 -13.75
CA GLY A 31 -1.63 21.56 -14.39
C GLY A 31 -0.22 22.11 -14.40
N PHE A 32 0.68 21.31 -14.93
CA PHE A 32 2.08 21.62 -15.12
C PHE A 32 2.49 21.30 -16.55
N LYS A 33 3.63 21.85 -16.95
CA LYS A 33 4.24 21.60 -18.26
C LYS A 33 5.44 20.68 -18.07
N HIS A 34 5.58 19.69 -18.93
CA HIS A 34 6.74 18.79 -18.95
C HIS A 34 7.93 19.49 -19.62
N ASP A 35 9.08 19.47 -18.97
CA ASP A 35 10.31 20.11 -19.47
C ASP A 35 10.81 19.46 -20.77
N SER A 36 10.64 18.14 -20.90
CA SER A 36 11.20 17.34 -22.00
C SER A 36 10.39 17.37 -23.29
N ALA A 37 9.08 17.63 -23.22
CA ALA A 37 8.16 17.41 -24.35
C ALA A 37 7.26 18.61 -24.65
N GLY A 38 7.30 19.68 -23.85
CA GLY A 38 6.43 20.85 -24.01
C GLY A 38 4.93 20.55 -23.82
N THR A 39 4.58 19.29 -23.50
CA THR A 39 3.23 18.82 -23.23
C THR A 39 2.76 19.31 -21.87
N TRP A 40 1.46 19.58 -21.77
CA TRP A 40 0.80 19.99 -20.54
C TRP A 40 0.04 18.80 -19.95
N SER A 41 0.06 18.65 -18.63
CA SER A 41 -0.72 17.65 -17.91
C SER A 41 -1.41 18.26 -16.71
N GLY A 42 -2.68 17.88 -16.50
CA GLY A 42 -3.48 18.45 -15.44
C GLY A 42 -4.93 18.00 -15.43
N ILE A 43 -5.73 18.73 -14.69
CA ILE A 43 -7.16 18.49 -14.46
C ILE A 43 -7.96 19.77 -14.66
N SER A 44 -9.27 19.64 -14.76
CA SER A 44 -10.23 20.76 -14.71
C SER A 44 -11.00 20.71 -13.39
N THR A 45 -11.26 21.87 -12.80
CA THR A 45 -11.97 21.99 -11.52
C THR A 45 -12.78 23.28 -11.48
N ALA A 46 -13.79 23.37 -10.62
CA ALA A 46 -14.59 24.59 -10.50
C ALA A 46 -13.74 25.75 -9.97
N ALA A 47 -13.92 26.96 -10.52
CA ALA A 47 -13.22 28.15 -10.07
C ALA A 47 -13.50 28.47 -8.58
N SER A 48 -14.70 28.16 -8.10
CA SER A 48 -15.12 28.31 -6.71
C SER A 48 -14.27 27.51 -5.70
N ASN A 49 -13.53 26.49 -6.14
CA ASN A 49 -12.58 25.76 -5.31
C ASN A 49 -11.35 26.62 -4.92
N PHE A 50 -11.09 27.72 -5.64
CA PHE A 50 -10.03 28.69 -5.34
C PHE A 50 -10.48 29.82 -4.43
N ALA A 51 -11.78 29.95 -4.15
CA ALA A 51 -12.34 31.03 -3.34
C ALA A 51 -11.66 31.13 -1.95
N ALA A 52 -11.69 32.35 -1.40
CA ALA A 52 -11.36 32.56 0.01
C ALA A 52 -12.26 31.69 0.89
N GLY A 53 -11.73 31.17 2.00
CA GLY A 53 -12.52 30.28 2.86
C GLY A 53 -12.41 28.79 2.54
N LYS A 54 -11.71 28.40 1.46
CA LYS A 54 -11.42 27.00 1.13
C LYS A 54 -10.00 26.61 1.55
N ASP A 55 -9.87 25.46 2.19
CA ASP A 55 -8.60 24.74 2.32
C ASP A 55 -8.28 24.08 0.97
N LYS A 56 -7.07 24.32 0.47
CA LYS A 56 -6.66 23.90 -0.88
C LYS A 56 -5.50 22.93 -0.75
N LYS A 57 -5.62 21.80 -1.42
CA LYS A 57 -4.56 20.81 -1.46
C LYS A 57 -4.26 20.39 -2.90
N LEU A 58 -3.04 20.68 -3.33
CA LEU A 58 -2.47 20.18 -4.59
C LEU A 58 -1.85 18.81 -4.35
N GLN A 59 -2.23 17.83 -5.16
CA GLN A 59 -1.71 16.47 -5.10
C GLN A 59 -0.72 16.26 -6.25
N LEU A 60 0.51 15.90 -5.94
CA LEU A 60 1.54 15.58 -6.92
C LEU A 60 1.62 14.06 -7.10
N HIS A 61 1.19 13.56 -8.25
CA HIS A 61 1.25 12.13 -8.53
C HIS A 61 2.58 11.78 -9.18
N VAL A 62 3.39 11.01 -8.44
CA VAL A 62 4.75 10.63 -8.87
C VAL A 62 4.81 9.17 -9.24
N ASN A 63 5.55 8.86 -10.31
CA ASN A 63 5.74 7.48 -10.78
C ASN A 63 6.76 6.74 -9.90
N ALA A 64 7.08 5.48 -10.25
CA ALA A 64 8.05 4.68 -9.50
C ALA A 64 9.49 5.22 -9.54
N ASN A 65 9.83 6.07 -10.53
CA ASN A 65 11.12 6.73 -10.66
C ASN A 65 11.18 8.07 -9.90
N GLY A 66 10.05 8.54 -9.37
CA GLY A 66 9.93 9.84 -8.72
C GLY A 66 9.55 10.99 -9.66
N ASP A 67 9.29 10.73 -10.94
CA ASP A 67 8.89 11.78 -11.88
C ASP A 67 7.40 12.11 -11.71
N LEU A 68 7.06 13.40 -11.71
CA LEU A 68 5.69 13.87 -11.75
C LEU A 68 5.03 13.52 -13.09
N TYR A 69 3.94 12.75 -13.04
CA TYR A 69 3.19 12.38 -14.24
C TYR A 69 1.76 12.95 -14.27
N HIS A 70 1.20 13.31 -13.10
CA HIS A 70 -0.14 13.88 -13.00
C HIS A 70 -0.29 14.78 -11.78
N VAL A 71 -1.32 15.62 -11.77
CA VAL A 71 -1.67 16.45 -10.61
C VAL A 71 -3.16 16.33 -10.28
N GLY A 72 -3.47 16.30 -8.99
CA GLY A 72 -4.82 16.38 -8.45
C GLY A 72 -5.02 17.68 -7.68
N PHE A 73 -6.27 18.08 -7.49
CA PHE A 73 -6.62 19.24 -6.68
C PHE A 73 -7.84 18.93 -5.83
N LYS A 74 -7.73 19.20 -4.54
CA LYS A 74 -8.80 19.04 -3.56
C LYS A 74 -9.07 20.38 -2.89
N ALA A 75 -10.34 20.70 -2.74
CA ALA A 75 -10.78 21.85 -1.97
C ALA A 75 -11.87 21.44 -0.98
N SER A 76 -11.82 21.98 0.23
CA SER A 76 -12.81 21.78 1.28
C SER A 76 -13.07 23.09 2.02
N ASP A 77 -14.22 23.21 2.67
CA ASP A 77 -14.52 24.40 3.48
C ASP A 77 -13.63 24.46 4.73
N LEU A 78 -13.11 25.65 5.05
CA LEU A 78 -12.34 25.92 6.28
C LEU A 78 -13.24 25.76 7.51
N GLY A 79 -13.37 24.52 8.00
CA GLY A 79 -14.28 24.14 9.08
C GLY A 79 -14.83 22.72 8.97
N GLY A 80 -14.73 22.10 7.78
CA GLY A 80 -15.03 20.69 7.57
C GLY A 80 -13.99 19.80 8.25
N SER A 81 -14.46 18.83 9.04
CA SER A 81 -13.68 17.95 9.92
C SER A 81 -12.76 16.94 9.21
N HIS A 82 -11.86 17.38 8.34
CA HIS A 82 -10.86 16.50 7.71
C HIS A 82 -9.45 17.07 7.82
N GLY A 83 -8.75 16.63 8.87
CA GLY A 83 -7.29 16.59 8.91
C GLY A 83 -6.60 17.93 9.17
N LYS A 84 -6.46 18.31 10.44
CA LYS A 84 -5.47 19.31 10.85
C LYS A 84 -4.05 18.76 10.64
N THR A 85 -3.49 18.91 9.44
CA THR A 85 -2.03 19.00 9.31
C THR A 85 -1.63 20.36 9.87
N LYS A 86 -1.07 20.33 11.08
CA LYS A 86 -0.50 21.49 11.76
C LYS A 86 0.68 22.03 10.94
N GLU A 87 0.46 22.85 9.92
CA GLU A 87 1.46 23.81 9.40
C GLU A 87 0.99 24.70 8.24
N SER A 88 -0.11 24.40 7.54
CA SER A 88 -0.67 25.34 6.57
C SER A 88 -1.37 26.50 7.31
N LYS A 89 -0.85 27.72 7.17
CA LYS A 89 -1.55 28.94 7.60
C LYS A 89 -2.98 28.89 7.03
N LYS A 90 -3.97 29.15 7.87
CA LYS A 90 -5.41 29.10 7.54
C LYS A 90 -5.68 29.90 6.25
N GLY A 91 -5.93 29.22 5.13
CA GLY A 91 -6.20 29.82 3.81
C GLY A 91 -5.09 29.70 2.76
N ASP A 92 -3.97 29.03 3.06
CA ASP A 92 -2.84 28.82 2.14
C ASP A 92 -2.94 27.50 1.36
N LEU A 93 -2.21 27.39 0.24
CA LEU A 93 -2.13 26.17 -0.57
C LEU A 93 -1.24 25.12 0.13
N SER A 94 -1.79 23.95 0.43
CA SER A 94 -1.02 22.78 0.85
C SER A 94 -0.67 21.88 -0.33
N VAL A 95 0.41 21.12 -0.22
CA VAL A 95 0.83 20.14 -1.23
C VAL A 95 1.05 18.79 -0.58
N GLU A 96 0.65 17.71 -1.25
CA GLU A 96 0.98 16.33 -0.86
C GLU A 96 1.48 15.53 -2.06
N ILE A 97 2.35 14.55 -1.80
CA ILE A 97 2.78 13.58 -2.80
C ILE A 97 1.90 12.34 -2.72
N VAL A 98 1.48 11.85 -3.89
CA VAL A 98 0.72 10.63 -4.06
C VAL A 98 1.57 9.65 -4.88
N PRO A 99 2.27 8.70 -4.23
CA PRO A 99 3.07 7.72 -4.94
C PRO A 99 2.18 6.69 -5.64
N VAL A 100 2.69 6.08 -6.71
CA VAL A 100 2.05 4.93 -7.34
C VAL A 100 2.10 3.74 -6.37
N ASN A 101 0.92 3.29 -5.92
CA ASN A 101 0.79 2.07 -5.14
C ASN A 101 0.66 0.87 -6.07
N LYS A 102 1.49 -0.15 -5.87
CA LYS A 102 1.31 -1.44 -6.55
C LYS A 102 0.00 -2.06 -6.06
N GLY A 103 -0.86 -2.46 -7.00
CA GLY A 103 -2.05 -3.23 -6.69
C GLY A 103 -1.70 -4.56 -6.03
N THR A 104 -2.66 -5.18 -5.37
CA THR A 104 -2.51 -6.54 -4.84
C THR A 104 -2.21 -7.50 -5.98
N GLY A 105 -1.11 -8.23 -5.87
CA GLY A 105 -0.79 -9.30 -6.82
C GLY A 105 -1.83 -10.43 -6.71
N PRO A 106 -2.14 -11.13 -7.81
CA PRO A 106 -3.05 -12.27 -7.75
C PRO A 106 -2.46 -13.35 -6.82
N ALA A 107 -3.31 -13.91 -5.96
CA ALA A 107 -2.96 -15.10 -5.19
C ALA A 107 -2.91 -16.30 -6.13
N LEU A 108 -1.74 -16.58 -6.69
CA LEU A 108 -1.50 -17.79 -7.46
C LEU A 108 -1.51 -18.97 -6.49
N ASN A 109 -2.38 -19.96 -6.75
CA ASN A 109 -2.30 -21.24 -6.06
C ASN A 109 -0.90 -21.83 -6.29
N LYS A 110 -0.32 -22.43 -5.23
CA LYS A 110 0.97 -23.10 -5.37
C LYS A 110 0.85 -24.20 -6.43
N PRO A 111 1.87 -24.37 -7.30
CA PRO A 111 1.89 -25.49 -8.23
C PRO A 111 1.69 -26.81 -7.47
N ILE A 112 0.68 -27.57 -7.87
CA ILE A 112 0.48 -28.91 -7.34
C ILE A 112 1.51 -29.79 -8.08
N VAL A 113 2.48 -30.32 -7.33
CA VAL A 113 3.40 -31.30 -7.88
C VAL A 113 2.61 -32.59 -8.08
N VAL A 114 2.47 -33.02 -9.33
CA VAL A 114 1.82 -34.26 -9.73
C VAL A 114 2.87 -35.28 -10.15
N ASN A 115 2.53 -36.57 -10.05
CA ASN A 115 3.32 -37.66 -10.60
C ASN A 115 3.30 -37.64 -12.15
N GLN A 116 4.15 -38.44 -12.80
CA GLN A 116 4.22 -38.51 -14.27
C GLN A 116 2.90 -38.92 -14.95
N ASP A 117 2.04 -39.64 -14.24
CA ASP A 117 0.72 -40.08 -14.67
C ASP A 117 -0.39 -39.04 -14.39
N GLY A 118 -0.04 -37.90 -13.78
CA GLY A 118 -0.99 -36.85 -13.40
C GLY A 118 -1.73 -37.11 -12.09
N SER A 119 -1.41 -38.19 -11.35
CA SER A 119 -1.98 -38.43 -10.03
C SER A 119 -1.39 -37.49 -8.99
N MET A 120 -2.13 -37.29 -7.88
CA MET A 120 -1.54 -36.69 -6.70
C MET A 120 -0.44 -37.62 -6.16
N PRO A 121 0.68 -37.07 -5.64
CA PRO A 121 1.72 -37.87 -5.02
C PRO A 121 1.11 -38.65 -3.86
N ASP A 122 1.40 -39.95 -3.81
CA ASP A 122 0.92 -40.81 -2.73
C ASP A 122 1.37 -40.21 -1.40
N LYS A 123 0.39 -39.88 -0.55
CA LYS A 123 0.67 -39.50 0.82
C LYS A 123 1.24 -40.74 1.49
N VAL A 124 2.57 -40.80 1.57
CA VAL A 124 3.25 -41.85 2.33
C VAL A 124 2.75 -41.70 3.76
N GLU A 125 1.77 -42.50 4.15
CA GLU A 125 1.23 -42.50 5.49
C GLU A 125 2.35 -42.94 6.42
N GLU A 126 2.97 -41.99 7.12
CA GLU A 126 3.96 -42.29 8.14
C GLU A 126 3.28 -43.15 9.20
N LYS A 127 3.72 -44.41 9.33
CA LYS A 127 3.22 -45.31 10.36
C LYS A 127 3.37 -44.63 11.73
N SER A 128 2.30 -44.67 12.53
CA SER A 128 2.31 -44.14 13.89
C SER A 128 3.47 -44.70 14.70
N PHE A 129 4.03 -43.90 15.61
CA PHE A 129 5.13 -44.30 16.49
C PHE A 129 4.85 -45.67 17.15
N PHE A 130 3.64 -45.88 17.68
CA PHE A 130 3.25 -47.16 18.25
C PHE A 130 3.30 -48.30 17.23
N GLN A 131 2.83 -48.09 16.00
CA GLN A 131 2.89 -49.12 14.95
C GLN A 131 4.34 -49.43 14.51
N LYS A 132 5.26 -48.47 14.61
CA LYS A 132 6.68 -48.67 14.28
C LYS A 132 7.44 -49.37 15.41
N TYR A 133 7.08 -49.10 16.67
CA TYR A 133 7.84 -49.52 17.85
C TYR A 133 7.09 -50.48 18.79
N TRP A 134 5.93 -51.02 18.41
CA TRP A 134 5.14 -51.90 19.28
C TRP A 134 5.92 -53.13 19.78
N TRP A 135 6.75 -53.75 18.93
CA TRP A 135 7.60 -54.88 19.30
C TRP A 135 8.65 -54.50 20.35
N ALA A 136 9.21 -53.30 20.27
CA ALA A 136 10.21 -52.80 21.21
C ALA A 136 9.56 -52.48 22.56
N ILE A 137 8.35 -51.88 22.54
CA ILE A 137 7.55 -51.65 23.73
C ILE A 137 7.17 -52.98 24.40
N ALA A 138 6.69 -53.96 23.62
CA ALA A 138 6.35 -55.28 24.12
C ALA A 138 7.58 -56.02 24.71
N GLY A 139 8.72 -55.96 24.03
CA GLY A 139 9.97 -56.53 24.51
C GLY A 139 10.47 -55.86 25.79
N PHE A 140 10.38 -54.53 25.89
CA PHE A 140 10.71 -53.79 27.10
C PHE A 140 9.81 -54.18 28.27
N LEU A 141 8.50 -54.29 28.07
CA LEU A 141 7.56 -54.71 29.12
C LEU A 141 7.83 -56.15 29.59
N LEU A 142 8.10 -57.07 28.66
CA LEU A 142 8.48 -58.44 29.01
C LEU A 142 9.74 -58.46 29.87
N LEU A 143 10.76 -57.67 29.48
CA LEU A 143 12.00 -57.55 30.22
C LEU A 143 11.78 -57.01 31.63
N GLN A 144 10.92 -56.00 31.80
CA GLN A 144 10.55 -55.45 33.10
C GLN A 144 9.88 -56.50 34.01
N VAL A 145 9.02 -57.36 33.45
CA VAL A 145 8.38 -58.46 34.21
C VAL A 145 9.40 -59.52 34.62
N VAL A 146 10.30 -59.92 33.71
CA VAL A 146 11.33 -60.93 33.99
C VAL A 146 12.34 -60.44 35.01
N MET A 147 12.79 -59.18 34.92
CA MET A 147 13.73 -58.61 35.90
C MET A 147 13.05 -58.23 37.22
N GLY A 148 11.78 -57.81 37.19
CA GLY A 148 10.99 -57.45 38.37
C GLY A 148 10.51 -58.64 39.20
N GLY A 149 10.42 -59.83 38.59
CA GLY A 149 10.07 -61.08 39.27
C GLY A 149 11.19 -61.70 40.12
N ALA A 150 12.42 -61.15 40.07
CA ALA A 150 13.57 -61.68 40.79
C ALA A 150 13.77 -61.10 42.22
N LYS A 151 12.76 -60.40 42.77
CA LYS A 151 12.75 -59.98 44.18
C LYS A 151 11.62 -60.67 44.92
N GLY A 152 11.84 -61.94 45.22
CA GLY A 152 10.92 -62.80 45.94
C GLY A 152 11.64 -63.99 46.56
N GLU A 153 12.70 -63.73 47.34
CA GLU A 153 13.16 -64.47 48.53
C GLU A 153 14.25 -63.66 49.25
#